data_AF-A0A0N0T3S7-F1
#
_entry.id   AF-A0A0N0T3S7-F1
#
_cell.length_a   1.000
_cell.length_b   1.000
_cell.length_c   1.000
_cell.angle_alpha   90.00
_cell.angle_beta   90.00
_cell.angle_gamma   90.00
#
_symmetry.space_group_name_H-M   'P 1'
#
loop_
_entity.id
_entity.type
_entity.pdbx_description
1 polymer ?
#
loop_
_entity_poly.entity_id
_entity_poly.type
_entity_poly.pdbx_seq_one_letter_code
_entity_poly.pdbx_strand_id
1 'polypeptide(L)'
;MTLEHRSGLELLPATIYPAAPEPVPGCAACDELDRFRTRAREECDRTRETDANVLFRRHQRQAHLGDGASTPTRRRVFRYVPYSIVQDGAAEPEYEARCVSGDEDDCGAVSGRHPDPAKVEEWQRRHTQETRHTRYRRCFADYSVLEPQA
;
A
#
# COMPACT_ATOMS: atom_id res chain seq x y z
N MET A 1 -24.85 -26.06 9.34
CA MET A 1 -23.64 -25.54 8.68
C MET A 1 -23.39 -24.15 9.21
N THR A 2 -22.50 -24.04 10.19
CA THR A 2 -22.07 -22.79 10.82
C THR A 2 -21.10 -22.07 9.89
N LEU A 3 -21.50 -20.89 9.40
CA LEU A 3 -20.62 -19.99 8.67
C LEU A 3 -19.75 -19.25 9.70
N GLU A 4 -18.53 -19.75 9.90
CA GLU A 4 -17.51 -19.04 10.65
C GLU A 4 -17.13 -17.77 9.88
N HIS A 5 -17.69 -16.63 10.31
CA HIS A 5 -17.21 -15.32 9.93
C HIS A 5 -15.79 -15.15 10.49
N ARG A 6 -14.77 -15.49 9.68
CA ARG A 6 -13.38 -15.13 9.96
C ARG A 6 -13.27 -13.61 9.94
N SER A 7 -13.34 -13.00 11.12
CA SER A 7 -12.93 -11.62 11.38
C SER A 7 -11.42 -11.50 11.17
N GLY A 8 -11.01 -11.37 9.91
CA GLY A 8 -9.64 -11.03 9.50
C GLY A 8 -9.37 -9.54 9.66
N LEU A 9 -9.59 -8.98 10.86
CA LEU A 9 -8.91 -7.74 11.25
C LEU A 9 -7.58 -8.14 11.85
N GLU A 10 -6.68 -8.58 10.97
CA GLU A 10 -5.27 -8.69 11.31
C GLU A 10 -4.80 -7.34 11.85
N LEU A 11 -4.30 -7.38 13.08
CA LEU A 11 -3.79 -6.24 13.83
C LEU A 11 -2.77 -5.48 12.97
N LEU A 12 -3.20 -4.36 12.38
CA LEU A 12 -2.30 -3.39 11.78
C LEU A 12 -1.22 -3.05 12.82
N PRO A 13 0.07 -3.07 12.47
CA PRO A 13 1.12 -2.75 13.44
C PRO A 13 0.85 -1.35 13.99
N ALA A 14 0.74 -1.25 15.32
CA ALA A 14 0.40 -0.02 16.05
C ALA A 14 1.46 1.09 15.94
N THR A 15 2.36 1.04 14.96
CA THR A 15 3.62 1.78 14.95
C THR A 15 3.70 2.92 13.93
N ILE A 16 2.66 3.17 13.12
CA ILE A 16 2.63 4.37 12.28
C ILE A 16 2.26 5.61 13.10
N TYR A 17 1.37 5.46 14.09
CA TYR A 17 0.96 6.58 14.92
C TYR A 17 1.78 6.62 16.21
N PRO A 18 2.41 7.76 16.53
CA PRO A 18 3.14 7.89 17.77
C PRO A 18 2.20 7.69 18.96
N ALA A 19 2.70 6.99 19.98
CA ALA A 19 1.98 6.79 21.24
C ALA A 19 1.43 8.11 21.78
N ALA A 20 0.27 8.03 22.42
CA ALA A 20 -0.36 9.19 23.01
C ALA A 20 0.53 9.75 24.14
N PRO A 21 0.70 11.08 24.24
CA PRO A 21 1.50 11.70 25.29
C PRO A 21 0.86 11.48 26.67
N GLU A 22 1.67 11.17 27.68
CA GLU A 22 1.22 11.02 29.08
C GLU A 22 1.41 12.32 29.86
N PRO A 23 0.53 12.66 30.82
CA PRO A 23 0.68 13.86 31.64
C PRO A 23 1.92 13.79 32.53
N VAL A 24 2.63 14.92 32.66
CA VAL A 24 3.72 15.05 33.63
C VAL A 24 3.11 15.24 35.03
N PRO A 25 3.44 14.39 36.03
CA PRO A 25 2.86 14.50 37.36
C PRO A 25 3.03 15.90 37.98
N GLY A 26 1.95 16.43 38.54
CA GLY A 26 1.93 17.75 39.20
C GLY A 26 1.83 18.94 38.25
N CYS A 27 1.75 18.73 36.94
CA CYS A 27 1.50 19.80 35.98
C CYS A 27 0.00 19.96 35.71
N ALA A 28 -0.60 21.01 36.28
CA ALA A 28 -2.04 21.29 36.11
C ALA A 28 -2.49 21.41 34.64
N ALA A 29 -1.62 21.94 33.75
CA ALA A 29 -1.92 22.05 32.33
C ALA A 29 -1.93 20.68 31.63
N CYS A 30 -1.06 19.74 32.04
CA CYS A 30 -1.12 18.37 31.57
C CYS A 30 -2.42 17.68 32.02
N ASP A 31 -2.83 17.87 33.27
CA ASP A 31 -4.08 17.27 33.80
C ASP A 31 -5.33 17.81 33.11
N GLU A 32 -5.34 19.09 32.73
CA GLU A 32 -6.42 19.67 31.95
C GLU A 32 -6.51 19.08 30.54
N LEU A 33 -5.37 18.91 29.86
CA LEU A 33 -5.33 18.29 28.54
C LEU A 33 -5.70 16.80 28.59
N ASP A 34 -5.36 16.08 29.67
CA ASP A 34 -5.76 14.69 29.85
C ASP A 34 -7.27 14.53 30.06
N ARG A 35 -7.87 15.42 30.86
CA ARG A 35 -9.33 15.49 31.02
C ARG A 35 -10.02 15.82 29.70
N PHE A 36 -9.49 16.79 28.94
CA PHE A 36 -10.02 17.13 27.63
C PHE A 36 -9.98 15.93 26.66
N ARG A 37 -8.86 15.19 26.63
CA ARG A 37 -8.73 13.98 25.82
C ARG A 37 -9.67 12.85 26.27
N THR A 38 -9.81 12.64 27.58
CA THR A 38 -10.70 11.62 28.14
C THR A 38 -12.15 11.90 27.76
N ARG A 39 -12.59 13.15 27.91
CA ARG A 39 -13.92 13.58 27.46
C ARG A 39 -14.13 13.37 25.96
N ALA A 40 -13.13 13.68 25.13
CA ALA A 40 -13.22 13.44 23.69
C ALA A 40 -13.39 11.94 23.35
N ARG A 41 -12.75 11.04 24.11
CA ARG A 41 -12.93 9.59 23.98
C ARG A 41 -14.33 9.14 24.39
N GLU A 42 -14.83 9.65 25.52
CA GLU A 42 -16.19 9.36 26.00
C GLU A 42 -17.26 9.82 25.00
N GLU A 43 -17.05 10.97 24.36
CA GLU A 43 -17.90 11.51 23.30
C GLU A 43 -17.66 10.86 21.92
N CYS A 44 -16.69 9.93 21.80
CA CYS A 44 -16.24 9.31 20.55
C CYS A 44 -15.81 10.32 19.46
N ASP A 45 -15.32 11.50 19.85
CA ASP A 45 -14.81 12.54 18.95
C ASP A 45 -13.30 12.37 18.69
N ARG A 46 -12.98 11.64 17.61
CA ARG A 46 -11.61 11.32 17.22
C ARG A 46 -10.78 12.55 16.81
N THR A 47 -11.43 13.60 16.32
CA THR A 47 -10.75 14.85 15.96
C THR A 47 -10.28 15.56 17.23
N ARG A 48 -11.17 15.74 18.21
CA ARG A 48 -10.82 16.36 19.50
C ARG A 48 -9.79 15.54 20.28
N GLU A 49 -9.85 14.22 20.23
CA GLU A 49 -8.82 13.37 20.85
C GLU A 49 -7.44 13.63 20.21
N THR A 50 -7.39 13.77 18.88
CA THR A 50 -6.17 14.08 18.14
C THR A 50 -5.65 15.48 18.47
N ASP A 51 -6.53 16.47 18.53
CA ASP A 51 -6.18 17.85 18.91
C ASP A 51 -5.61 17.91 20.33
N ALA A 52 -6.21 17.18 21.28
CA ALA A 52 -5.70 17.07 22.64
C ALA A 52 -4.26 16.51 22.67
N ASN A 53 -3.98 15.47 21.86
CA ASN A 53 -2.64 14.91 21.73
C ASN A 53 -1.64 15.90 21.10
N VAL A 54 -2.08 16.73 20.14
CA VAL A 54 -1.25 17.79 19.53
C VAL A 54 -0.92 18.87 20.57
N LEU A 55 -1.91 19.32 21.34
CA LEU A 55 -1.75 20.32 22.40
C LEU A 55 -0.83 19.82 23.51
N PHE A 56 -0.97 18.56 23.93
CA PHE A 56 -0.07 17.92 24.89
C PHE A 56 1.40 18.01 24.47
N ARG A 57 1.69 17.55 23.24
CA ARG A 57 3.07 17.52 22.73
C ARG A 57 3.64 18.93 22.60
N ARG A 58 2.80 19.92 22.27
CA ARG A 58 3.20 21.33 22.25
C ARG A 58 3.54 21.83 23.65
N HIS A 59 2.66 21.61 24.62
CA HIS A 59 2.87 22.02 26.01
C HIS A 59 4.14 21.40 26.60
N GLN A 60 4.31 20.08 26.48
CA GLN A 60 5.48 19.37 27.00
C GLN A 60 6.80 19.88 26.39
N ARG A 61 6.81 20.16 25.08
CA ARG A 61 7.96 20.79 24.41
C ARG A 61 8.30 22.17 24.96
N GLN A 62 7.31 22.93 25.37
CA GLN A 62 7.50 24.31 25.84
C GLN A 62 7.81 24.38 27.34
N ALA A 63 7.18 23.53 28.15
CA ALA A 63 7.20 23.63 29.62
C ALA A 63 8.07 22.58 30.32
N HIS A 64 8.39 21.45 29.66
CA HIS A 64 9.06 20.31 30.32
C HIS A 64 10.35 19.86 29.62
N LEU A 65 10.51 20.12 28.32
CA LEU A 65 11.73 19.78 27.57
C LEU A 65 12.83 20.87 27.67
N GLY A 66 12.65 21.88 28.54
CA GLY A 66 13.49 23.07 28.66
C GLY A 66 14.75 22.96 29.51
N ASP A 67 14.90 21.94 30.36
CA ASP A 67 16.03 21.83 31.29
C ASP A 67 16.74 20.46 31.15
N GLY A 68 17.75 20.37 30.27
CA GLY A 68 18.89 19.47 30.54
C GLY A 68 19.06 18.14 29.78
N ALA A 69 18.34 17.82 28.69
CA ALA A 69 18.71 16.65 27.87
C ALA A 69 18.22 16.73 26.41
N SER A 70 18.60 17.78 25.68
CA SER A 70 18.55 17.72 24.21
C SER A 70 19.85 17.09 23.71
N THR A 71 19.95 15.75 23.73
CA THR A 71 20.74 15.12 22.66
C THR A 71 20.11 15.63 21.37
N PRO A 72 20.86 16.22 20.41
CA PRO A 72 20.26 16.66 19.18
C PRO A 72 19.67 15.41 18.52
N THR A 73 18.35 15.25 18.63
CA THR A 73 17.61 14.26 17.88
C THR A 73 17.95 14.60 16.44
N ARG A 74 18.86 13.83 15.82
CA ARG A 74 19.19 14.01 14.40
C ARG A 74 17.86 13.99 13.69
N ARG A 75 17.41 15.17 13.26
CA ARG A 75 16.15 15.32 12.56
C ARG A 75 16.31 14.48 11.30
N ARG A 76 15.70 13.29 11.29
CA ARG A 76 15.78 12.39 10.13
C ARG A 76 15.11 13.12 8.99
N VAL A 77 15.92 13.58 8.04
CA VAL A 77 15.43 14.20 6.82
C VAL A 77 15.07 13.05 5.89
N PHE A 78 13.79 12.76 5.77
CA PHE A 78 13.29 11.93 4.69
C PHE A 78 13.32 12.79 3.43
N ARG A 79 14.35 12.63 2.60
CA ARG A 79 14.43 13.29 1.31
C ARG A 79 13.63 12.47 0.31
N TYR A 80 12.61 13.08 -0.28
CA TYR A 80 11.95 12.50 -1.44
C TYR A 80 12.97 12.38 -2.57
N VAL A 81 13.16 11.15 -3.07
CA VAL A 81 13.95 10.88 -4.27
C VAL A 81 12.94 10.47 -5.35
N PRO A 82 12.77 11.28 -6.40
CA PRO A 82 11.89 10.90 -7.50
C PRO A 82 12.48 9.69 -8.24
N TYR A 83 11.62 8.76 -8.63
CA TYR A 83 11.97 7.60 -9.45
C TYR A 83 11.18 7.64 -10.75
N SER A 84 11.82 7.23 -11.85
CA SER A 84 11.19 6.94 -13.13
C SER A 84 11.10 5.43 -13.34
N ILE A 85 9.98 4.97 -13.88
CA ILE A 85 9.79 3.59 -14.33
C ILE A 85 10.32 3.50 -15.75
N VAL A 86 11.31 2.65 -15.98
CA VAL A 86 11.91 2.40 -17.30
C VAL A 86 11.86 0.91 -17.64
N GLN A 87 11.81 0.56 -18.93
CA GLN A 87 11.81 -0.84 -19.35
C GLN A 87 13.16 -1.49 -19.02
N ASP A 88 13.13 -2.70 -18.48
CA ASP A 88 14.31 -3.51 -18.22
C ASP A 88 14.84 -4.08 -19.54
N GLY A 89 15.98 -3.54 -19.98
CA GLY A 89 16.65 -4.02 -21.20
C GLY A 89 17.33 -5.38 -21.05
N ALA A 90 17.47 -5.91 -19.83
CA ALA A 90 18.08 -7.21 -19.57
C ALA A 90 17.05 -8.36 -19.57
N ALA A 91 15.76 -8.05 -19.51
CA ALA A 91 14.70 -9.03 -19.45
C ALA A 91 14.00 -9.18 -20.82
N GLU A 92 13.85 -10.43 -21.27
CA GLU A 92 13.10 -10.74 -22.49
C GLU A 92 11.59 -10.59 -22.24
N PRO A 93 10.82 -9.98 -23.17
CA PRO A 93 9.37 -9.89 -23.02
C PRO A 93 8.66 -11.25 -23.14
N GLU A 94 7.50 -11.37 -22.50
CA GLU A 94 6.65 -12.56 -22.57
C GLU A 94 5.38 -12.27 -23.39
N TYR A 95 5.01 -13.23 -24.24
CA TYR A 95 3.81 -13.20 -25.07
C TYR A 95 2.93 -14.42 -24.78
N GLU A 96 1.63 -14.19 -24.65
CA GLU A 96 0.64 -15.25 -24.46
C GLU A 96 -0.66 -14.88 -25.20
N ALA A 97 -1.42 -15.88 -25.65
CA ALA A 97 -2.80 -15.69 -26.07
C ALA A 97 -3.73 -16.69 -25.41
N ARG A 98 -4.97 -16.24 -25.19
CA ARG A 98 -6.11 -17.06 -24.76
C ARG A 98 -7.20 -16.99 -25.80
N CYS A 99 -7.76 -18.14 -26.18
CA CYS A 99 -8.98 -18.21 -26.97
C CYS A 99 -10.16 -17.77 -26.11
N VAL A 100 -10.84 -16.72 -26.54
CA VAL A 100 -12.06 -16.16 -25.91
C VAL A 100 -13.25 -16.25 -26.88
N SER A 101 -13.18 -17.24 -27.77
CA SER A 101 -14.30 -17.64 -28.62
C SER A 101 -15.13 -18.68 -27.88
N GLY A 102 -16.43 -18.69 -28.15
CA GLY A 102 -17.42 -19.51 -27.47
C GLY A 102 -18.68 -18.67 -27.27
N ASP A 103 -19.85 -19.29 -27.43
CA ASP A 103 -21.13 -18.57 -27.38
C ASP A 103 -21.66 -18.45 -25.94
N GLU A 104 -21.55 -19.51 -25.14
CA GLU A 104 -21.97 -19.53 -23.72
C GLU A 104 -20.77 -19.48 -22.77
N ASP A 105 -19.74 -20.29 -23.02
CA ASP A 105 -18.48 -20.31 -22.28
C ASP A 105 -17.30 -20.08 -23.23
N ASP A 106 -16.34 -19.28 -22.78
CA ASP A 106 -15.07 -19.13 -23.50
C ASP A 106 -14.36 -20.48 -23.59
N CYS A 107 -13.92 -20.84 -24.80
CA CYS A 107 -13.09 -22.02 -25.05
C CYS A 107 -11.87 -22.10 -24.11
N GLY A 108 -11.29 -20.96 -23.76
CA GLY A 108 -10.29 -20.85 -22.69
C GLY A 108 -8.91 -21.45 -23.03
N ALA A 109 -8.73 -22.07 -24.19
CA ALA A 109 -7.45 -22.61 -24.62
C ALA A 109 -6.36 -21.53 -24.62
N VAL A 110 -5.17 -21.86 -24.12
CA VAL A 110 -4.03 -20.92 -24.00
C VAL A 110 -2.83 -21.37 -24.81
N SER A 111 -2.07 -20.42 -25.35
CA SER A 111 -0.81 -20.69 -26.05
C SER A 111 0.32 -21.09 -25.11
N GLY A 112 0.20 -20.78 -23.81
CA GLY A 112 1.34 -20.67 -22.90
C GLY A 112 2.16 -19.41 -23.19
N ARG A 113 3.15 -19.15 -22.33
CA ARG A 113 4.08 -18.02 -22.43
C ARG A 113 5.20 -18.33 -23.40
N HIS A 114 5.49 -17.41 -24.30
CA HIS A 114 6.58 -17.50 -25.29
C HIS A 114 7.37 -16.20 -25.33
N PRO A 115 8.70 -16.25 -25.56
CA PRO A 115 9.52 -15.05 -25.74
C PRO A 115 9.35 -14.41 -27.14
N ASP A 116 8.75 -15.13 -28.09
CA ASP A 116 8.57 -14.69 -29.48
C ASP A 116 7.08 -14.61 -29.84
N PRO A 117 6.58 -13.46 -30.33
CA PRO A 117 5.19 -13.32 -30.76
C PRO A 117 4.81 -14.27 -31.89
N ALA A 118 5.75 -14.70 -32.74
CA ALA A 118 5.45 -15.59 -33.86
C ALA A 118 4.95 -16.97 -33.39
N LYS A 119 5.40 -17.44 -32.21
CA LYS A 119 4.94 -18.70 -31.60
C LYS A 119 3.49 -18.62 -31.13
N VAL A 120 3.10 -17.49 -30.57
CA VAL A 120 1.71 -17.24 -30.18
C VAL A 120 0.81 -17.19 -31.42
N GLU A 121 1.25 -16.56 -32.50
CA GLU A 121 0.49 -16.46 -33.75
C GLU A 121 0.38 -17.80 -34.48
N GLU A 122 1.45 -18.61 -34.46
CA GLU A 122 1.43 -19.99 -34.96
C GLU A 122 0.37 -20.81 -34.21
N TRP A 123 0.34 -20.71 -32.88
CA TRP A 123 -0.67 -21.36 -32.07
C TRP A 123 -2.09 -20.90 -32.41
N GLN A 124 -2.32 -19.59 -32.58
CA GLN A 124 -3.63 -19.05 -32.98
C GLN A 124 -4.08 -19.59 -34.34
N ARG A 125 -3.19 -19.59 -35.33
CA ARG A 125 -3.48 -20.12 -36.67
C ARG A 125 -3.87 -21.60 -36.61
N ARG A 126 -3.13 -22.40 -35.84
CA ARG A 126 -3.45 -23.83 -35.65
C ARG A 126 -4.79 -24.01 -34.92
N HIS A 127 -5.02 -23.28 -33.84
CA HIS A 127 -6.26 -23.37 -33.08
C HIS A 127 -7.47 -22.99 -33.94
N THR A 128 -7.41 -21.89 -34.71
CA THR A 128 -8.49 -21.51 -35.63
C THR A 128 -8.76 -22.57 -36.70
N GLN A 129 -7.73 -23.25 -37.20
CA GLN A 129 -7.92 -24.33 -38.18
C GLN A 129 -8.68 -25.51 -37.58
N GLU A 130 -8.40 -25.84 -36.33
CA GLU A 130 -8.99 -26.97 -35.62
C GLU A 130 -10.41 -26.68 -35.09
N THR A 131 -10.63 -25.50 -34.52
CA THR A 131 -11.88 -25.18 -33.78
C THR A 131 -12.78 -24.17 -34.48
N ARG A 132 -12.30 -23.51 -35.55
CA ARG A 132 -12.96 -22.37 -36.20
C ARG A 132 -13.16 -21.15 -35.29
N HIS A 133 -12.54 -21.14 -34.11
CA HIS A 133 -12.51 -19.98 -33.24
C HIS A 133 -11.67 -18.86 -33.84
N THR A 134 -12.19 -17.63 -33.80
CA THR A 134 -11.58 -16.45 -34.45
C THR A 134 -11.28 -15.30 -33.49
N ARG A 135 -11.75 -15.39 -32.24
CA ARG A 135 -11.57 -14.37 -31.20
C ARG A 135 -10.54 -14.81 -30.16
N TYR A 136 -9.52 -13.97 -29.98
CA TYR A 136 -8.40 -14.21 -29.08
C TYR A 136 -8.08 -12.97 -28.25
N ARG A 137 -7.75 -13.15 -26.96
CA ARG A 137 -7.14 -12.14 -26.11
C ARG A 137 -5.63 -12.38 -26.10
N ARG A 138 -4.83 -11.36 -26.44
CA ARG A 138 -3.36 -11.39 -26.37
C ARG A 138 -2.88 -10.69 -25.10
N CYS A 139 -1.81 -11.19 -24.50
CA CYS A 139 -1.07 -10.61 -23.40
C CYS A 139 0.37 -10.38 -23.86
N PHE A 140 0.91 -9.21 -23.55
CA PHE A 140 2.31 -8.85 -23.71
C PHE A 140 2.77 -8.31 -22.36
N ALA A 141 3.84 -8.87 -21.83
CA ALA A 141 4.44 -8.45 -20.58
C ALA A 141 5.92 -8.13 -20.81
N ASP A 142 6.31 -6.89 -20.57
CA ASP A 142 7.69 -6.49 -20.38
C ASP A 142 7.99 -6.35 -18.89
N TYR A 143 9.28 -6.21 -18.58
CA TYR A 143 9.74 -5.96 -17.22
C TYR A 143 10.19 -4.51 -17.12
N SER A 144 10.05 -3.93 -15.94
CA SER A 144 10.47 -2.55 -15.67
C SER A 144 11.31 -2.45 -14.41
N VAL A 145 12.26 -1.52 -14.43
CA VAL A 145 13.08 -1.14 -13.29
C VAL A 145 12.78 0.30 -12.87
N LEU A 146 12.99 0.59 -11.59
CA LEU A 146 12.84 1.93 -11.02
C LEU A 146 14.22 2.58 -10.92
N GLU A 147 14.43 3.63 -11.70
CA GLU A 147 15.68 4.40 -11.68
C GLU A 147 15.47 5.75 -10.98
N PRO A 148 16.40 6.23 -10.15
CA PRO A 148 16.35 7.59 -9.62
C PRO A 148 16.34 8.60 -10.78
N GLN A 149 15.41 9.54 -10.74
CA GLN A 149 15.35 10.61 -11.73
C GLN A 149 16.51 11.58 -11.49
N ALA A 150 17.31 11.83 -12.53
CA ALA A 150 18.45 12.75 -12.52
C ALA A 150 18.02 14.23 -12.41
#